data_AF-A0A1M7ZLL3-F1
#
_entry.id   AF-A0A1M7ZLL3-F1
#
_cell.length_a   1.000
_cell.length_b   1.000
_cell.length_c   1.000
_cell.angle_alpha   90.00
_cell.angle_beta   90.00
_cell.angle_gamma   90.00
#
_symmetry.space_group_name_H-M   'P 1'
#
loop_
_entity.id
_entity.type
_entity.pdbx_description
1 polymer ?
#
loop_
_entity_poly.entity_id
_entity_poly.type
_entity_poly.pdbx_seq_one_letter_code
_entity_poly.pdbx_strand_id
1 'polypeptide(L)'
;MTFTVRSLIAGRYRLAVYCPCGHGTWLDLIALARQDGPDTPTDHLSMRRRLKCSICGRRRADIKLHPETDSLLSDRPYTAEEAEVLAMP
;
A
#
# COMPACT_ATOMS: atom_id res chain seq x y z
N MET A 1 -2.80 13.49 -8.49
CA MET A 1 -2.88 13.34 -7.02
C MET A 1 -1.93 12.23 -6.63
N THR A 2 -0.96 12.50 -5.77
CA THR A 2 -0.03 11.48 -5.26
C THR A 2 -0.57 11.02 -3.92
N PHE A 3 -0.93 9.74 -3.83
CA PHE A 3 -1.30 9.14 -2.55
C PHE A 3 -0.03 8.82 -1.76
N THR A 4 -0.10 8.98 -0.45
CA THR A 4 0.89 8.46 0.50
C THR A 4 0.35 7.22 1.19
N VAL A 5 1.22 6.42 1.82
CA VAL A 5 0.82 5.24 2.60
C VAL A 5 -0.21 5.63 3.68
N ARG A 6 0.02 6.74 4.39
CA ARG A 6 -0.91 7.31 5.38
C ARG A 6 -2.27 7.61 4.76
N SER A 7 -2.31 8.26 3.60
CA SER A 7 -3.57 8.59 2.93
C SER A 7 -4.35 7.36 2.46
N LEU A 8 -3.64 6.28 2.08
CA LEU A 8 -4.28 5.02 1.73
C LEU A 8 -4.90 4.34 2.95
N ILE A 9 -4.18 4.28 4.07
CA ILE A 9 -4.69 3.71 5.32
C ILE A 9 -5.88 4.52 5.83
N ALA A 10 -5.76 5.85 5.87
CA ALA A 10 -6.84 6.75 6.28
C ALA A 10 -8.07 6.64 5.37
N GLY A 11 -7.86 6.40 4.07
CA GLY A 11 -8.93 6.18 3.10
C GLY A 11 -9.44 4.75 3.03
N ARG A 12 -8.94 3.84 3.89
CA ARG A 12 -9.18 2.39 3.84
C ARG A 12 -9.01 1.80 2.44
N TYR A 13 -7.91 2.14 1.79
CA TYR A 13 -7.51 1.56 0.51
C TYR A 13 -6.58 0.38 0.72
N ARG A 14 -6.70 -0.61 -0.16
CA ARG A 14 -5.74 -1.69 -0.34
C ARG A 14 -5.01 -1.49 -1.66
N LEU A 15 -3.73 -1.86 -1.68
CA LEU A 15 -2.89 -1.72 -2.85
C LEU A 15 -2.52 -3.11 -3.39
N ALA A 16 -3.02 -3.44 -4.58
CA ALA A 16 -2.58 -4.63 -5.30
C ALA A 16 -1.40 -4.28 -6.21
N VAL A 17 -0.38 -5.11 -6.21
CA VAL A 17 0.79 -4.98 -7.08
C VAL A 17 0.93 -6.21 -7.97
N TYR A 18 1.17 -5.98 -9.26
CA TYR A 18 1.23 -7.00 -10.29
C TYR A 18 2.55 -6.92 -11.03
N CYS A 19 3.22 -8.05 -11.17
CA CYS A 19 4.43 -8.19 -11.96
C CYS A 19 4.08 -8.76 -13.35
N PRO A 20 4.75 -8.35 -14.43
CA PRO A 20 4.52 -8.92 -15.77
C PRO A 20 4.86 -10.41 -15.88
N CYS A 21 5.50 -11.03 -14.87
CA CYS A 21 5.64 -12.49 -14.81
C CYS A 21 4.35 -13.21 -14.38
N GLY A 22 3.25 -12.49 -14.13
CA GLY A 22 1.98 -13.04 -13.69
C GLY A 22 1.80 -13.08 -12.16
N HIS A 23 2.84 -12.76 -11.38
CA HIS A 23 2.74 -12.70 -9.93
C HIS A 23 2.03 -11.42 -9.47
N GLY A 24 0.95 -11.55 -8.71
CA GLY A 24 0.27 -10.45 -8.04
C GLY A 24 0.18 -10.68 -6.54
N THR A 25 0.26 -9.60 -5.75
CA THR A 25 0.06 -9.66 -4.30
C THR A 25 -0.58 -8.37 -3.79
N TRP A 26 -1.17 -8.45 -2.60
CA TRP A 26 -1.52 -7.27 -1.82
C TRP A 26 -0.28 -6.76 -1.11
N LEU A 27 -0.09 -5.45 -1.13
CA LEU A 27 1.00 -4.80 -0.40
C LEU A 27 0.56 -4.55 1.04
N ASP A 28 1.42 -4.91 1.98
CA ASP A 28 1.25 -4.55 3.38
C ASP A 28 1.65 -3.08 3.59
N LEU A 29 0.64 -2.22 3.68
CA LEU A 29 0.83 -0.78 3.87
C LEU A 29 1.40 -0.45 5.25
N ILE A 30 1.13 -1.25 6.27
CA ILE A 30 1.68 -1.05 7.62
C ILE A 30 3.17 -1.32 7.60
N ALA A 31 3.58 -2.46 7.04
CA ALA A 31 4.99 -2.80 6.89
C ALA A 31 5.73 -1.75 6.05
N LEU A 32 5.12 -1.28 4.95
CA LEU A 32 5.69 -0.24 4.11
C LEU A 32 5.86 1.09 4.86
N ALA A 33 4.85 1.53 5.63
CA ALA A 33 4.95 2.75 6.43
C ALA A 33 6.05 2.66 7.49
N ARG A 34 6.22 1.49 8.12
CA ARG A 34 7.28 1.27 9.12
C ARG A 34 8.68 1.29 8.49
N GLN A 35 8.83 0.80 7.25
CA GLN A 35 10.12 0.75 6.56
C GLN A 35 10.52 2.07 5.92
N ASP A 36 9.59 2.70 5.21
CA ASP A 36 9.88 3.84 4.34
C ASP A 36 9.31 5.17 4.86
N GLY A 37 8.42 5.10 5.85
CA GLY A 37 7.71 6.24 6.43
C GLY A 37 6.25 6.35 5.93
N PRO A 38 5.34 6.88 6.76
CA PRO A 38 3.91 7.00 6.45
C PRO A 38 3.63 7.92 5.25
N ASP A 39 4.49 8.92 5.01
CA ASP A 39 4.36 9.86 3.90
C ASP A 39 5.04 9.39 2.61
N THR A 40 5.43 8.11 2.55
CA THR A 40 6.00 7.52 1.34
C THR A 40 4.99 7.60 0.19
N PRO A 41 5.38 8.14 -0.97
CA PRO A 41 4.49 8.22 -2.13
C PRO A 41 4.25 6.85 -2.73
N THR A 42 2.97 6.52 -2.97
CA THR A 42 2.50 5.23 -3.49
C THR A 42 2.12 5.28 -4.96
N ASP A 43 2.64 6.26 -5.70
CA ASP A 43 2.47 6.33 -7.16
C ASP A 43 3.30 5.25 -7.88
N HIS A 44 2.94 4.99 -9.14
CA HIS A 44 3.58 3.98 -9.98
C HIS A 44 5.10 4.14 -10.09
N LEU A 45 5.62 5.38 -10.17
CA LEU A 45 7.06 5.61 -10.37
C LEU A 45 7.83 5.35 -9.07
N SER A 46 7.32 5.87 -7.95
CA SER A 46 7.89 5.68 -6.61
C SER A 46 7.94 4.20 -6.23
N MET A 47 6.84 3.49 -6.47
CA MET A 47 6.72 2.07 -6.14
C MET A 47 7.54 1.17 -7.07
N ARG A 48 7.66 1.48 -8.37
CA ARG A 48 8.52 0.71 -9.29
C ARG A 48 10.00 0.70 -8.86
N ARG A 49 10.48 1.76 -8.20
CA ARG A 49 11.88 1.80 -7.73
C ARG A 49 12.12 0.94 -6.48
N ARG A 50 11.09 0.81 -5.64
CA ARG A 50 11.12 0.15 -4.33
C ARG A 50 10.76 -1.34 -4.41
N LEU A 51 9.78 -1.69 -5.24
CA LEU A 51 9.25 -3.04 -5.30
C LEU A 51 10.09 -3.92 -6.23
N LYS A 52 10.53 -5.06 -5.70
CA LYS A 52 11.19 -6.13 -6.44
C LYS A 52 10.34 -7.39 -6.34
N CYS A 53 9.97 -7.99 -7.47
CA CYS A 53 9.25 -9.25 -7.47
C CYS A 53 10.13 -10.36 -6.85
N SER A 54 9.62 -11.05 -5.83
CA SER A 54 10.29 -12.18 -5.18
C SER A 54 10.46 -13.39 -6.10
N ILE A 55 9.61 -13.54 -7.12
CA ILE A 55 9.66 -14.66 -8.07
C ILE A 55 10.66 -14.41 -9.20
N CYS A 56 10.52 -13.31 -9.94
CA CYS A 56 11.34 -13.06 -11.14
C CYS A 56 12.42 -11.99 -10.97
N GLY A 57 12.50 -11.34 -9.80
CA GLY A 57 13.51 -10.32 -9.50
C GLY A 57 13.35 -8.97 -10.21
N ARG A 58 12.34 -8.82 -11.08
CA ARG A 58 12.10 -7.57 -11.83
C ARG A 58 11.49 -6.47 -10.94
N ARG A 59 11.79 -5.22 -11.28
CA ARG A 59 11.27 -4.00 -10.63
C ARG A 59 10.21 -3.28 -11.48
N ARG A 60 9.47 -4.04 -12.28
CA ARG A 60 8.29 -3.55 -13.01
C ARG A 60 7.07 -4.08 -12.29
N ALA A 61 6.47 -3.23 -11.48
CA ALA A 61 5.16 -3.48 -10.88
C ALA A 61 4.15 -2.53 -11.50
N ASP A 62 2.98 -3.06 -11.81
CA ASP A 62 1.76 -2.30 -12.02
C ASP A 62 0.92 -2.34 -10.75
N ILE A 63 0.16 -1.29 -10.50
CA ILE A 63 -0.42 -1.04 -9.19
C ILE A 63 -1.88 -0.71 -9.38
N LYS A 64 -2.73 -1.32 -8.57
CA LYS A 64 -4.16 -1.02 -8.55
C LYS A 64 -4.57 -0.67 -7.13
N LEU A 65 -5.26 0.46 -7.01
CA LEU A 65 -5.91 0.90 -5.79
C LEU A 65 -7.29 0.28 -5.73
N HIS A 66 -7.59 -0.36 -4.61
CA HIS A 66 -8.90 -0.92 -4.32
C HIS A 66 -9.43 -0.25 -3.06
N PRO A 67 -10.56 0.48 -3.11
CA PRO A 67 -11.23 0.87 -1.88
C PRO A 67 -11.66 -0.40 -1.14
N GLU A 68 -11.58 -0.40 0.18
CA GLU A 68 -12.17 -1.44 1.01
C GLU A 68 -13.71 -1.31 0.91
N THR A 69 -14.31 -1.97 -0.08
CA THR A 69 -15.74 -1.89 -0.41
C THR A 69 -16.65 -2.64 0.56
N ASP A 70 -16.11 -3.10 1.69
CA ASP A 70 -16.94 -3.78 2.68
C ASP A 70 -17.62 -2.73 3.56
N SER A 71 -18.93 -2.59 3.39
CA SER A 71 -19.75 -1.63 4.14
C SER A 71 -19.69 -1.88 5.65
N LEU A 72 -19.33 -3.09 6.11
CA LEU A 72 -19.18 -3.41 7.53
C LEU A 72 -17.78 -3.01 8.06
N LEU A 73 -16.78 -2.90 7.18
CA LEU A 73 -15.45 -2.40 7.54
C LEU A 73 -15.35 -0.87 7.50
N SER A 74 -16.33 -0.19 6.89
CA SER A 74 -16.33 1.27 6.79
C SER A 74 -16.58 1.98 8.13
N ASP A 75 -17.17 1.30 9.11
CA ASP A 75 -17.37 1.81 10.47
C ASP A 75 -16.46 1.14 11.51
N ARG A 76 -15.56 0.25 11.08
CA ARG A 76 -14.64 -0.41 12.02
C ARG A 76 -13.64 0.60 12.59
N PRO A 77 -13.31 0.53 13.89
CA PRO A 77 -12.17 1.27 14.40
C PRO A 77 -10.90 0.84 13.66
N TYR A 78 -9.98 1.79 13.46
CA TYR A 78 -8.64 1.45 13.01
C TYR A 78 -8.03 0.42 13.96
N THR A 79 -7.30 -0.54 13.42
CA THR A 79 -6.48 -1.42 14.24
C THR A 79 -5.40 -0.60 14.95
N ALA A 80 -4.83 -1.14 16.02
CA ALA A 80 -3.74 -0.48 16.74
C ALA A 80 -2.56 -0.11 15.79
N GLU A 81 -2.28 -0.97 14.81
CA GLU A 81 -1.21 -0.75 13.84
C GLU A 81 -1.55 0.32 12.80
N GLU A 82 -2.80 0.36 12.32
CA GLU A 82 -3.29 1.42 11.44
C GLU A 82 -3.24 2.77 12.19
N ALA A 83 -3.71 2.81 13.43
CA ALA A 83 -3.70 4.01 14.26
C ALA A 83 -2.27 4.51 14.56
N GLU A 84 -1.34 3.59 14.83
CA GLU A 84 0.09 3.90 15.00
C GLU A 84 0.62 4.61 13.76
N VAL A 85 0.45 4.04 12.56
CA VAL A 85 0.93 4.64 11.30
C VAL A 85 0.31 6.01 11.03
N LEU A 86 -0.97 6.18 11.36
CA LEU A 86 -1.65 7.47 11.22
C LEU A 86 -1.14 8.54 12.19
N ALA A 87 -0.66 8.13 13.37
CA ALA A 87 -0.12 9.01 14.41
C ALA A 87 1.41 9.24 14.31
N MET A 88 2.11 8.49 13.45
CA MET A 88 3.53 8.73 13.17
C MET A 88 3.73 10.17 12.66
N PRO A 89 4.86 10.83 12.99
CA PRO A 89 5.19 12.16 12.44
C PRO A 89 5.40 12.10 10.92
#